data_AF-A0A6I9Z6E6-F1
#
_entry.id   AF-A0A6I9Z6E6-F1
#
_cell.length_a   1.000
_cell.length_b   1.000
_cell.length_c   1.000
_cell.angle_alpha   90.00
_cell.angle_beta   90.00
_cell.angle_gamma   90.00
#
_symmetry.space_group_name_H-M   'P 1'
#
loop_
_entity.id
_entity.type
_entity.pdbx_description
1 polymer ?
#
loop_
_entity_poly.entity_id
_entity_poly.type
_entity_poly.pdbx_seq_one_letter_code
_entity_poly.pdbx_strand_id
1 'polypeptide(L)'
;MSDSGGGGGGEDGGLEAGGSAVQNVADVSVLQKHLRKLVPLLLEDGGEAPAALEAALEEKGAVEQMRKFLSDPQVHAVLVERSTLKEDVGDEGEEEKEFISYGISTDIHYGIKSNSLAFIKRAPVIDADKPVSSQLRVLTLSEDSPYETLHSFISNAVAPFFKSYIRESGKADRDGDKMAPSVEKKIAELEMGLLHLQQNIEIPEISLPIHPIITNVAKQCYERGEKPKVTDFGDKVEDPSFLNQLQSGVNRWIREIQKVTKLDRDPASGTALQEISFWLNLERALYRIQEKRESPEVLLTLDILKHGKRFHATVSFDTDTGET
;
A
#
# COMPACT_ATOMS: atom_id res chain seq x y z
N MET A 1 1.62 -73.10 -22.75
CA MET A 1 1.34 -72.22 -21.60
C MET A 1 2.71 -71.82 -21.05
N SER A 2 3.40 -70.91 -21.73
CA SER A 2 3.28 -69.45 -21.59
C SER A 2 3.97 -68.99 -20.31
N ASP A 3 5.28 -68.75 -20.43
CA ASP A 3 6.02 -67.83 -19.58
C ASP A 3 6.71 -66.83 -20.53
N SER A 4 6.49 -65.55 -20.32
CA SER A 4 6.80 -64.46 -21.25
C SER A 4 7.85 -63.54 -20.63
N GLY A 5 9.08 -63.61 -21.17
CA GLY A 5 10.08 -62.54 -21.08
C GLY A 5 9.59 -61.28 -21.81
N GLY A 6 10.14 -60.09 -21.63
CA GLY A 6 11.47 -59.70 -21.17
C GLY A 6 12.06 -58.75 -22.22
N GLY A 7 12.33 -57.50 -21.83
CA GLY A 7 13.35 -56.65 -22.47
C GLY A 7 12.90 -55.54 -23.44
N GLY A 8 12.91 -54.29 -22.95
CA GLY A 8 13.77 -53.21 -23.45
C GLY A 8 13.45 -52.52 -24.78
N GLY A 9 13.03 -51.26 -24.71
CA GLY A 9 13.09 -50.28 -25.80
C GLY A 9 12.92 -48.87 -25.22
N GLY A 10 14.01 -48.08 -25.22
CA GLY A 10 13.99 -46.69 -24.78
C GLY A 10 13.33 -45.81 -25.83
N GLU A 11 12.37 -44.99 -25.40
CA GLU A 11 11.82 -43.89 -26.20
C GLU A 11 12.41 -42.58 -25.67
N ASP A 12 13.33 -42.06 -26.48
CA ASP A 12 13.92 -40.73 -26.40
C ASP A 12 12.83 -39.70 -26.75
N GLY A 13 12.13 -39.21 -25.74
CA GLY A 13 11.13 -38.16 -25.86
C GLY A 13 11.82 -36.82 -26.07
N GLY A 14 12.16 -36.51 -27.33
CA GLY A 14 12.69 -35.22 -27.74
C GLY A 14 11.79 -34.08 -27.27
N LEU A 15 12.34 -33.25 -26.38
CA LEU A 15 11.81 -31.92 -26.10
C LEU A 15 11.91 -31.11 -27.38
N GLU A 16 10.77 -30.91 -28.05
CA GLU A 16 10.63 -29.86 -29.07
C GLU A 16 10.98 -28.53 -28.40
N ALA A 17 12.20 -28.06 -28.65
CA ALA A 17 12.59 -26.69 -28.40
C ALA A 17 11.70 -25.83 -29.30
N GLY A 18 10.62 -25.28 -28.72
CA GLY A 18 9.80 -24.27 -29.36
C GLY A 18 10.71 -23.16 -29.86
N GLY A 19 10.86 -23.08 -31.19
CA GLY A 19 11.71 -22.08 -31.83
C GLY A 19 11.35 -20.69 -31.33
N SER A 20 12.35 -19.95 -30.84
CA SER A 20 12.17 -18.53 -30.52
C SER A 20 11.77 -17.83 -31.82
N ALA A 21 10.48 -17.53 -31.98
CA ALA A 21 10.03 -16.64 -33.02
C ALA A 21 10.88 -15.37 -32.88
N VAL A 22 11.57 -14.98 -33.95
CA VAL A 22 12.33 -13.72 -33.98
C VAL A 22 11.30 -12.61 -33.78
N GLN A 23 11.19 -12.11 -32.55
CA GLN A 23 10.25 -11.05 -32.23
C GLN A 23 10.75 -9.77 -32.91
N ASN A 24 9.95 -9.25 -33.83
CA ASN A 24 10.24 -8.01 -34.53
C ASN A 24 10.06 -6.85 -33.54
N VAL A 25 11.17 -6.26 -33.06
CA VAL A 25 11.13 -5.20 -32.04
C VAL A 25 10.82 -3.87 -32.72
N ALA A 26 9.92 -3.08 -32.13
CA ALA A 26 9.57 -1.76 -32.64
C ALA A 26 10.77 -0.79 -32.63
N ASP A 27 10.86 0.05 -33.65
CA ASP A 27 11.85 1.13 -33.70
C ASP A 27 11.55 2.25 -32.69
N VAL A 28 12.60 2.95 -32.28
CA VAL A 28 12.52 4.11 -31.37
C VAL A 28 11.57 5.19 -31.92
N SER A 29 11.52 5.36 -33.23
CA SER A 29 10.64 6.33 -33.90
C SER A 29 9.15 6.08 -33.60
N VAL A 30 8.76 4.81 -33.41
CA VAL A 30 7.39 4.43 -33.06
C VAL A 30 7.06 4.91 -31.65
N LEU A 31 7.97 4.73 -30.70
CA LEU A 31 7.82 5.21 -29.33
C LEU A 31 7.82 6.73 -29.27
N GLN A 32 8.77 7.40 -29.92
CA GLN A 32 8.82 8.87 -29.98
C GLN A 32 7.52 9.46 -30.54
N LYS A 33 6.97 8.88 -31.61
CA LYS A 33 5.68 9.30 -32.17
C LYS A 33 4.53 9.14 -31.17
N HIS A 34 4.58 8.12 -30.32
CA HIS A 34 3.58 7.90 -29.28
C HIS A 34 3.73 8.92 -28.13
N LEU A 35 4.97 9.16 -27.69
CA LEU A 35 5.29 10.14 -26.65
C LEU A 35 4.90 11.56 -27.08
N ARG A 36 5.19 11.97 -28.32
CA ARG A 36 4.79 13.28 -28.89
C ARG A 36 3.30 13.56 -28.80
N LYS A 37 2.46 12.52 -28.79
CA LYS A 37 1.01 12.66 -28.70
C LYS A 37 0.50 12.66 -27.27
N LEU A 38 1.05 11.78 -26.43
CA LEU A 38 0.53 11.56 -25.08
C LEU A 38 1.11 12.53 -24.05
N VAL A 39 2.37 12.93 -24.19
CA VAL A 39 3.04 13.80 -23.22
C VAL A 39 2.35 15.17 -23.17
N PRO A 40 2.12 15.90 -24.29
CA PRO A 40 1.41 17.18 -24.24
C PRO A 40 -0.05 17.01 -23.80
N LEU A 41 -0.69 15.87 -24.13
CA LEU A 41 -2.08 15.62 -23.77
C LEU A 41 -2.30 15.39 -22.27
N LEU A 42 -1.32 14.78 -21.58
CA LEU A 42 -1.48 14.37 -20.18
C LEU A 42 -0.70 15.27 -19.21
N LEU A 43 0.33 15.98 -19.66
CA LEU A 43 1.11 16.91 -18.82
C LEU A 43 0.81 18.39 -19.10
N GLU A 44 0.07 18.69 -20.17
CA GLU A 44 -0.34 20.02 -20.60
C GLU A 44 -1.81 19.96 -21.09
N ASP A 45 -2.30 21.01 -21.77
CA ASP A 45 -3.68 21.08 -22.30
C ASP A 45 -3.84 20.41 -23.70
N GLY A 46 -2.89 19.57 -24.09
CA GLY A 46 -2.80 18.99 -25.43
C GLY A 46 -2.23 19.94 -26.48
N GLY A 47 -2.17 19.46 -27.73
CA GLY A 47 -1.58 20.21 -28.85
C GLY A 47 -0.36 19.52 -29.45
N GLU A 48 0.47 20.29 -30.13
CA GLU A 48 1.75 19.82 -30.69
C GLU A 48 2.82 19.69 -29.60
N ALA A 49 3.79 18.80 -29.82
CA ALA A 49 4.89 18.60 -28.88
C ALA A 49 5.73 19.89 -28.73
N PRO A 50 5.96 20.37 -27.49
CA PRO A 50 6.84 21.51 -27.26
C PRO A 50 8.26 21.27 -27.79
N ALA A 51 8.94 22.35 -28.20
CA ALA A 51 10.32 22.25 -28.69
C ALA A 51 11.27 21.61 -27.65
N ALA A 52 11.05 21.85 -26.37
CA ALA A 52 11.81 21.23 -25.28
C ALA A 52 11.61 19.70 -25.22
N LEU A 53 10.39 19.22 -25.48
CA LEU A 53 10.11 17.78 -25.56
C LEU A 53 10.74 17.17 -26.81
N GLU A 54 10.68 17.84 -27.95
CA GLU A 54 11.34 17.37 -29.19
C GLU A 54 12.85 17.25 -28.99
N ALA A 55 13.49 18.26 -28.37
CA ALA A 55 14.91 18.21 -28.05
C ALA A 55 15.25 17.02 -27.13
N ALA A 56 14.44 16.77 -26.09
CA ALA A 56 14.65 15.63 -25.19
C ALA A 56 14.46 14.27 -25.90
N LEU A 57 13.52 14.17 -26.85
CA LEU A 57 13.30 12.94 -27.62
C LEU A 57 14.46 12.62 -28.58
N GLU A 58 15.19 13.63 -29.04
CA GLU A 58 16.34 13.47 -29.95
C GLU A 58 17.68 13.34 -29.22
N GLU A 59 17.70 13.59 -27.90
CA GLU A 59 18.91 13.46 -27.11
C GLU A 59 19.46 12.03 -27.17
N LYS A 60 20.78 11.89 -27.42
CA LYS A 60 21.43 10.58 -27.58
C LYS A 60 21.20 9.66 -26.38
N GLY A 61 21.25 10.20 -25.16
CA GLY A 61 20.99 9.46 -23.93
C GLY A 61 19.56 8.93 -23.89
N ALA A 62 18.57 9.80 -24.13
CA ALA A 62 17.17 9.43 -24.17
C ALA A 62 16.86 8.39 -25.26
N VAL A 63 17.44 8.53 -26.45
CA VAL A 63 17.29 7.55 -27.54
C VAL A 63 17.84 6.18 -27.15
N GLU A 64 18.97 6.12 -26.42
CA GLU A 64 19.51 4.86 -25.91
C GLU A 64 18.59 4.25 -24.84
N GLN A 65 18.07 5.06 -23.91
CA GLN A 65 17.13 4.61 -22.89
C GLN A 65 15.83 4.06 -23.50
N MET A 66 15.27 4.76 -24.49
CA MET A 66 14.11 4.29 -25.26
C MET A 66 14.41 2.98 -26.00
N ARG A 67 15.59 2.84 -26.61
CA ARG A 67 15.99 1.59 -27.27
C ARG A 67 16.07 0.44 -26.28
N LYS A 68 16.68 0.65 -25.10
CA LYS A 68 16.73 -0.34 -24.01
C LYS A 68 15.32 -0.74 -23.58
N PHE A 69 14.44 0.22 -23.33
CA PHE A 69 13.05 -0.05 -22.97
C PHE A 69 12.31 -0.93 -23.99
N LEU A 70 12.53 -0.71 -25.29
CA LEU A 70 11.86 -1.46 -26.37
C LEU A 70 12.35 -2.91 -26.48
N SER A 71 13.65 -3.15 -26.32
CA SER A 71 14.28 -4.45 -26.62
C SER A 71 14.72 -5.27 -25.40
N ASP A 72 15.03 -4.65 -24.27
CA ASP A 72 15.59 -5.33 -23.10
C ASP A 72 14.48 -5.88 -22.19
N PRO A 73 14.35 -7.21 -22.02
CA PRO A 73 13.36 -7.83 -21.15
C PRO A 73 13.34 -7.32 -19.71
N GLN A 74 14.47 -6.82 -19.18
CA GLN A 74 14.60 -6.37 -17.80
C GLN A 74 14.15 -4.92 -17.60
N VAL A 75 14.11 -4.11 -18.67
CA VAL A 75 13.73 -2.70 -18.60
C VAL A 75 12.22 -2.56 -18.85
N HIS A 76 11.43 -2.53 -17.77
CA HIS A 76 9.97 -2.57 -17.86
C HIS A 76 9.28 -1.22 -18.01
N ALA A 77 9.97 -0.13 -17.70
CA ALA A 77 9.37 1.19 -17.70
C ALA A 77 10.31 2.26 -18.28
N VAL A 78 9.70 3.33 -18.78
CA VAL A 78 10.37 4.58 -19.13
C VAL A 78 9.57 5.74 -18.56
N LEU A 79 10.24 6.66 -17.90
CA LEU A 79 9.73 7.89 -17.33
C LEU A 79 9.98 9.03 -18.31
N VAL A 80 8.96 9.83 -18.57
CA VAL A 80 9.11 11.17 -19.15
C VAL A 80 8.78 12.17 -18.06
N GLU A 81 9.78 12.87 -17.57
CA GLU A 81 9.66 13.89 -16.53
C GLU A 81 9.59 15.27 -17.18
N ARG A 82 8.61 16.09 -16.78
CA ARG A 82 8.51 17.51 -17.10
C ARG A 82 8.83 18.29 -15.83
N SER A 83 9.96 18.98 -15.82
CA SER A 83 10.40 19.81 -14.69
C SER A 83 10.20 21.28 -15.00
N THR A 84 9.74 22.04 -14.00
CA THR A 84 9.69 23.50 -14.07
C THR A 84 10.81 24.10 -13.23
N LEU A 85 11.74 24.80 -13.88
CA LEU A 85 12.76 25.59 -13.20
C LEU A 85 12.28 27.04 -13.10
N LYS A 86 12.30 27.59 -11.87
CA LYS A 86 12.20 29.03 -11.64
C LYS A 86 13.61 29.56 -11.52
N GLU A 87 14.03 30.45 -12.42
CA GLU A 87 15.24 31.23 -12.19
C GLU A 87 14.90 32.37 -11.23
N ASP A 88 15.57 32.42 -10.07
CA ASP A 88 15.58 33.59 -9.19
C ASP A 88 16.40 34.71 -9.88
N VAL A 89 15.87 35.31 -10.94
CA VAL A 89 16.47 36.52 -11.51
C VAL A 89 15.95 37.69 -10.69
N GLY A 90 16.77 38.14 -9.75
CA GLY A 90 16.59 39.43 -9.10
C GLY A 90 16.78 40.54 -10.12
N ASP A 91 15.70 40.98 -10.76
CA ASP A 91 15.53 42.37 -11.17
C ASP A 91 14.03 42.69 -11.30
N GLU A 92 13.61 43.82 -10.75
CA GLU A 92 12.21 44.24 -10.68
C GLU A 92 11.67 44.56 -12.09
N GLY A 93 10.97 43.63 -12.74
CA GLY A 93 10.06 43.99 -13.84
C GLY A 93 9.89 43.05 -15.03
N GLU A 94 10.55 41.89 -15.12
CA GLU A 94 10.27 40.91 -16.18
C GLU A 94 9.31 39.82 -15.70
N GLU A 95 8.28 39.50 -16.50
CA GLU A 95 7.31 38.44 -16.23
C GLU A 95 8.04 37.12 -15.89
N GLU A 96 7.66 36.47 -14.77
CA GLU A 96 8.17 35.16 -14.36
C GLU A 96 7.99 34.15 -15.50
N LYS A 97 9.03 33.92 -16.31
CA LYS A 97 9.01 32.87 -17.34
C LYS A 97 9.41 31.55 -16.68
N GLU A 98 8.42 30.67 -16.48
CA GLU A 98 8.70 29.29 -16.11
C GLU A 98 9.48 28.59 -17.22
N PHE A 99 10.67 28.08 -16.90
CA PHE A 99 11.46 27.30 -17.84
C PHE A 99 11.08 25.83 -17.74
N ILE A 100 10.49 25.29 -18.82
CA ILE A 100 10.06 23.89 -18.89
C ILE A 100 11.17 23.07 -19.55
N SER A 101 11.64 22.04 -18.85
CA SER A 101 12.55 21.03 -19.39
C SER A 101 11.93 19.63 -19.33
N TYR A 102 12.41 18.75 -20.20
CA TYR A 102 11.96 17.36 -20.27
C TYR A 102 13.15 16.41 -20.09
N GLY A 103 12.97 15.39 -19.25
CA GLY A 103 13.93 14.31 -19.02
C GLY A 103 13.34 12.96 -19.37
N ILE A 104 14.14 12.06 -19.94
CA ILE A 104 13.72 10.69 -20.26
C ILE A 104 14.67 9.70 -19.59
N SER A 105 14.13 8.85 -18.73
CA SER A 105 14.90 7.87 -17.95
C SER A 105 14.19 6.52 -17.91
N THR A 106 14.93 5.42 -17.76
CA THR A 106 14.33 4.09 -17.45
C THR A 106 14.05 3.91 -15.97
N ASP A 107 14.62 4.78 -15.12
CA ASP A 107 14.45 4.73 -13.68
C ASP A 107 13.21 5.53 -13.28
N ILE A 108 12.26 4.87 -12.64
CA ILE A 108 11.08 5.55 -12.09
C ILE A 108 11.49 6.19 -10.77
N HIS A 109 11.41 7.52 -10.69
CA HIS A 109 11.69 8.28 -9.49
C HIS A 109 10.66 9.38 -9.25
N TYR A 110 10.66 9.93 -8.04
CA TYR A 110 9.89 11.13 -7.69
C TYR A 110 10.72 12.37 -8.04
N GLY A 111 10.11 13.31 -8.77
CA GLY A 111 10.72 14.58 -9.15
C GLY A 111 10.13 15.73 -8.33
N ILE A 112 10.97 16.57 -7.73
CA ILE A 112 10.51 17.74 -6.97
C ILE A 112 10.06 18.81 -7.96
N LYS A 113 8.80 19.26 -7.88
CA LYS A 113 8.20 20.20 -8.84
C LYS A 113 8.24 19.70 -10.28
N SER A 114 8.04 18.39 -10.44
CA SER A 114 7.97 17.74 -11.72
C SER A 114 6.65 17.01 -11.87
N ASN A 115 6.07 17.05 -13.07
CA ASN A 115 5.00 16.17 -13.47
C ASN A 115 5.57 15.12 -14.42
N SER A 116 5.28 13.84 -14.20
CA SER A 116 5.89 12.77 -14.98
C SER A 116 4.87 11.78 -15.53
N LEU A 117 5.21 11.15 -16.65
CA LEU A 117 4.49 10.00 -17.20
C LEU A 117 5.38 8.77 -17.18
N ALA A 118 4.94 7.73 -16.48
CA ALA A 118 5.57 6.43 -16.53
C ALA A 118 4.86 5.55 -17.57
N PHE A 119 5.60 5.10 -18.57
CA PHE A 119 5.15 4.14 -19.58
C PHE A 119 5.69 2.76 -19.22
N ILE A 120 4.78 1.82 -18.96
CA ILE A 120 5.12 0.46 -18.52
C ILE A 120 4.75 -0.52 -19.64
N LYS A 121 5.70 -1.32 -20.10
CA LYS A 121 5.42 -2.33 -21.14
C LYS A 121 4.73 -3.56 -20.56
N ARG A 122 3.81 -4.14 -21.33
CA ARG A 122 3.02 -5.33 -20.96
C ARG A 122 3.72 -6.65 -21.28
N ALA A 123 4.74 -6.62 -22.12
CA ALA A 123 5.49 -7.78 -22.60
C ALA A 123 7.01 -7.50 -22.48
N PRO A 124 7.87 -8.54 -22.55
CA PRO A 124 9.32 -8.37 -22.46
C PRO A 124 9.91 -7.42 -23.51
N VAL A 125 9.30 -7.34 -24.69
CA VAL A 125 9.68 -6.43 -25.77
C VAL A 125 8.44 -5.79 -26.38
N ILE A 126 8.61 -4.63 -27.02
CA ILE A 126 7.54 -4.01 -27.81
C ILE A 126 7.61 -4.54 -29.23
N ASP A 127 6.52 -5.21 -29.63
CA ASP A 127 6.35 -5.84 -30.93
C ASP A 127 6.02 -4.76 -31.99
N ALA A 128 6.78 -4.74 -33.10
CA ALA A 128 6.61 -3.81 -34.20
C ALA A 128 5.29 -4.00 -34.94
N ASP A 129 4.74 -5.21 -34.93
CA ASP A 129 3.55 -5.58 -35.71
C ASP A 129 2.24 -5.29 -34.94
N LYS A 130 2.33 -4.84 -33.68
CA LYS A 130 1.18 -4.55 -32.82
C LYS A 130 1.10 -3.06 -32.47
N PRO A 131 -0.12 -2.51 -32.31
CA PRO A 131 -0.28 -1.12 -31.87
C PRO A 131 0.38 -0.89 -30.51
N VAL A 132 1.26 0.11 -30.41
CA VAL A 132 1.98 0.46 -29.17
C VAL A 132 1.03 0.72 -28.00
N SER A 133 -0.13 1.34 -28.26
CA SER A 133 -1.17 1.58 -27.23
C SER A 133 -1.69 0.30 -26.57
N SER A 134 -1.68 -0.84 -27.28
CA SER A 134 -2.10 -2.12 -26.72
C SER A 134 -1.00 -2.79 -25.88
N GLN A 135 0.25 -2.31 -26.00
CA GLN A 135 1.43 -2.90 -25.39
C GLN A 135 1.96 -2.10 -24.19
N LEU A 136 1.40 -0.91 -23.95
CA LEU A 136 1.79 -0.02 -22.87
C LEU A 136 0.68 0.18 -21.85
N ARG A 137 1.09 0.53 -20.63
CA ARG A 137 0.27 1.15 -19.59
C ARG A 137 0.89 2.51 -19.27
N VAL A 138 0.07 3.50 -18.97
CA VAL A 138 0.52 4.86 -18.65
C VAL A 138 0.06 5.19 -17.25
N LEU A 139 0.97 5.71 -16.42
CA LEU A 139 0.67 6.27 -15.11
C LEU A 139 1.17 7.70 -15.05
N THR A 140 0.31 8.61 -14.61
CA THR A 140 0.68 10.00 -14.36
C THR A 140 1.17 10.13 -12.92
N LEU A 141 2.41 10.57 -12.73
CA LEU A 141 2.98 10.86 -11.43
C LEU A 141 2.98 12.38 -11.29
N SER A 142 1.99 12.92 -10.56
CA SER A 142 1.81 14.36 -10.40
C SER A 142 2.83 14.97 -9.43
N GLU A 143 2.95 16.30 -9.48
CA GLU A 143 3.73 17.15 -8.57
C GLU A 143 3.21 17.11 -7.13
N ASP A 144 1.97 16.65 -6.93
CA ASP A 144 1.40 16.48 -5.59
C ASP A 144 2.21 15.49 -4.75
N SER A 145 1.89 15.44 -3.45
CA SER A 145 2.51 14.45 -2.55
C SER A 145 2.40 13.05 -3.17
N PRO A 146 3.51 12.29 -3.28
CA PRO A 146 3.45 10.95 -3.86
C PRO A 146 2.48 10.04 -3.11
N TYR A 147 2.25 10.30 -1.82
CA TYR A 147 1.24 9.61 -1.02
C TYR A 147 -0.19 9.88 -1.48
N GLU A 148 -0.50 11.10 -1.88
CA GLU A 148 -1.81 11.48 -2.43
C GLU A 148 -2.06 10.82 -3.78
N THR A 149 -1.09 10.91 -4.69
CA THR A 149 -1.17 10.29 -6.02
C THR A 149 -1.32 8.78 -5.91
N LEU A 150 -0.49 8.13 -5.08
CA LEU A 150 -0.57 6.68 -4.85
C LEU A 150 -1.86 6.28 -4.14
N HIS A 151 -2.29 7.02 -3.12
CA HIS A 151 -3.56 6.76 -2.44
C HIS A 151 -4.73 6.81 -3.42
N SER A 152 -4.76 7.84 -4.27
CA SER A 152 -5.78 7.98 -5.31
C SER A 152 -5.79 6.79 -6.27
N PHE A 153 -4.62 6.34 -6.74
CA PHE A 153 -4.54 5.14 -7.59
C PHE A 153 -5.04 3.88 -6.90
N ILE A 154 -4.67 3.67 -5.64
CA ILE A 154 -5.08 2.47 -4.90
C ILE A 154 -6.59 2.51 -4.61
N SER A 155 -7.09 3.60 -4.04
CA SER A 155 -8.47 3.77 -3.59
C SER A 155 -9.46 3.82 -4.76
N ASN A 156 -9.11 4.54 -5.83
CA ASN A 156 -10.06 4.84 -6.92
C ASN A 156 -9.92 3.92 -8.14
N ALA A 157 -8.77 3.28 -8.36
CA ALA A 157 -8.56 2.41 -9.52
C ALA A 157 -8.28 0.97 -9.13
N VAL A 158 -7.25 0.70 -8.31
CA VAL A 158 -6.80 -0.67 -8.03
C VAL A 158 -7.80 -1.44 -7.18
N ALA A 159 -8.26 -0.88 -6.06
CA ALA A 159 -9.17 -1.57 -5.15
C ALA A 159 -10.54 -1.86 -5.81
N PRO A 160 -11.20 -0.91 -6.50
CA PRO A 160 -12.46 -1.18 -7.17
C PRO A 160 -12.31 -2.19 -8.32
N PHE A 161 -11.25 -2.10 -9.11
CA PHE A 161 -10.98 -3.05 -10.21
C PHE A 161 -10.71 -4.47 -9.70
N PHE A 162 -9.97 -4.60 -8.59
CA PHE A 162 -9.72 -5.90 -7.98
C PHE A 162 -11.01 -6.52 -7.43
N LYS A 163 -11.85 -5.72 -6.76
CA LYS A 163 -13.16 -6.15 -6.26
C LYS A 163 -14.09 -6.59 -7.39
N SER A 164 -14.14 -5.85 -8.51
CA SER A 164 -14.95 -6.25 -9.67
C SER A 164 -14.48 -7.56 -10.28
N TYR A 165 -13.16 -7.76 -10.40
CA TYR A 165 -12.60 -9.02 -10.89
C TYR A 165 -12.93 -10.21 -9.98
N ILE A 166 -12.85 -10.07 -8.65
CA ILE A 166 -13.27 -11.13 -7.71
C ILE A 166 -14.75 -11.47 -7.90
N ARG A 167 -15.60 -10.45 -8.01
CA ARG A 167 -17.05 -10.60 -8.20
C ARG A 167 -17.38 -11.33 -9.50
N GLU A 168 -16.73 -10.97 -10.60
CA GLU A 168 -16.98 -11.57 -11.92
C GLU A 168 -16.37 -12.96 -12.09
N SER A 169 -15.22 -13.20 -11.47
CA SER A 169 -14.53 -14.50 -11.57
C SER A 169 -15.15 -15.61 -10.72
N GLY A 170 -16.13 -15.30 -9.85
CA GLY A 170 -16.75 -16.25 -8.93
C GLY A 170 -15.77 -16.85 -7.91
N LYS A 171 -14.57 -16.27 -7.77
CA LYS A 171 -13.53 -16.75 -6.85
C LYS A 171 -13.89 -16.54 -5.37
N ALA A 172 -14.88 -15.70 -5.08
CA ALA A 172 -15.39 -15.48 -3.73
C ALA A 172 -16.07 -16.73 -3.13
N ASP A 173 -16.66 -17.60 -3.97
CA ASP A 173 -17.43 -18.78 -3.52
C ASP A 173 -16.64 -20.10 -3.55
N ARG A 174 -15.37 -20.07 -3.98
CA ARG A 174 -14.51 -21.26 -3.90
C ARG A 174 -13.87 -21.30 -2.51
N ASP A 175 -14.47 -22.11 -1.63
CA ASP A 175 -14.10 -22.39 -0.22
C ASP A 175 -12.60 -22.66 0.09
N GLY A 176 -11.73 -22.70 -0.93
CA GLY A 176 -10.28 -22.91 -0.80
C GLY A 176 -9.38 -21.71 -1.17
N ASP A 177 -9.86 -20.68 -1.89
CA ASP A 177 -8.98 -19.59 -2.36
C ASP A 177 -8.92 -18.42 -1.37
N LYS A 178 -8.19 -18.64 -0.26
CA LYS A 178 -7.96 -17.60 0.77
C LYS A 178 -7.05 -16.46 0.28
N MET A 179 -6.44 -16.57 -0.90
CA MET A 179 -5.50 -15.57 -1.40
C MET A 179 -6.24 -14.31 -1.86
N ALA A 180 -7.39 -14.44 -2.51
CA ALA A 180 -8.16 -13.29 -2.99
C ALA A 180 -8.62 -12.36 -1.84
N PRO A 181 -9.27 -12.86 -0.77
CA PRO A 181 -9.58 -12.04 0.41
C PRO A 181 -8.33 -11.51 1.12
N SER A 182 -7.23 -12.28 1.16
CA SER A 182 -5.98 -11.81 1.75
C SER A 182 -5.35 -10.65 0.98
N VAL A 183 -5.42 -10.66 -0.36
CA VAL A 183 -4.92 -9.57 -1.19
C VAL A 183 -5.84 -8.37 -1.08
N GLU A 184 -7.15 -8.56 -1.04
CA GLU A 184 -8.10 -7.48 -0.77
C GLU A 184 -7.81 -6.78 0.57
N LYS A 185 -7.55 -7.56 1.62
CA LYS A 185 -7.14 -7.03 2.92
C LYS A 185 -5.84 -6.21 2.82
N LYS A 186 -4.83 -6.71 2.09
CA LYS A 186 -3.56 -5.99 1.89
C LYS A 186 -3.73 -4.69 1.11
N ILE A 187 -4.61 -4.67 0.11
CA ILE A 187 -4.95 -3.45 -0.64
C ILE A 187 -5.59 -2.44 0.31
N ALA A 188 -6.53 -2.86 1.16
CA ALA A 188 -7.16 -1.99 2.14
C ALA A 188 -6.17 -1.49 3.22
N GLU A 189 -5.25 -2.33 3.68
CA GLU A 189 -4.17 -1.94 4.61
C GLU A 189 -3.22 -0.91 3.97
N LEU A 190 -2.85 -1.11 2.71
CA LEU A 190 -2.02 -0.17 1.95
C LEU A 190 -2.72 1.17 1.72
N GLU A 191 -4.00 1.13 1.32
CA GLU A 191 -4.84 2.33 1.14
C GLU A 191 -4.87 3.16 2.43
N MET A 192 -5.17 2.52 3.57
CA MET A 192 -5.17 3.19 4.87
C MET A 192 -3.79 3.75 5.25
N GLY A 193 -2.71 3.00 4.98
CA GLY A 193 -1.34 3.47 5.25
C GLY A 193 -0.97 4.70 4.43
N LEU A 194 -1.30 4.73 3.13
CA LEU A 194 -1.08 5.87 2.26
C LEU A 194 -1.91 7.09 2.68
N LEU A 195 -3.16 6.87 3.10
CA LEU A 195 -4.02 7.94 3.61
C LEU A 195 -3.44 8.60 4.87
N HIS A 196 -2.91 7.81 5.81
CA HIS A 196 -2.27 8.33 7.01
C HIS A 196 -1.01 9.16 6.69
N LEU A 197 -0.21 8.72 5.71
CA LEU A 197 0.97 9.43 5.24
C LEU A 197 0.60 10.73 4.50
N GLN A 198 -0.45 10.70 3.68
CA GLN A 198 -0.96 11.86 2.95
C GLN A 198 -1.45 12.95 3.90
N GLN A 199 -2.26 12.58 4.89
CA GLN A 199 -2.96 13.54 5.73
C GLN A 199 -2.05 14.13 6.85
N ASN A 200 -0.73 13.86 6.86
CA ASN A 200 0.21 14.32 7.90
C ASN A 200 -0.31 14.03 9.33
N ILE A 201 -0.96 12.87 9.56
CA ILE A 201 -1.88 12.78 10.70
C ILE A 201 -1.21 12.33 12.00
N GLU A 202 -1.46 13.16 13.02
CA GLU A 202 -2.01 12.76 14.30
C GLU A 202 -2.38 11.27 14.41
N ILE A 203 -1.79 10.62 15.40
CA ILE A 203 -1.95 9.20 15.61
C ILE A 203 -3.38 8.91 16.07
N PRO A 204 -4.06 7.92 15.46
CA PRO A 204 -5.44 7.62 15.76
C PRO A 204 -5.64 7.37 17.26
N GLU A 205 -6.61 8.08 17.87
CA GLU A 205 -6.91 7.88 19.27
C GLU A 205 -7.61 6.54 19.49
N ILE A 206 -6.99 5.65 20.26
CA ILE A 206 -7.56 4.34 20.59
C ILE A 206 -8.65 4.50 21.65
N SER A 207 -9.78 3.82 21.43
CA SER A 207 -10.83 3.64 22.42
C SER A 207 -10.90 2.18 22.87
N LEU A 208 -10.87 1.96 24.19
CA LEU A 208 -11.04 0.64 24.81
C LEU A 208 -12.47 0.56 25.39
N PRO A 209 -13.48 0.16 24.60
CA PRO A 209 -14.86 0.13 25.08
C PRO A 209 -15.00 -0.93 26.17
N ILE A 210 -15.45 -0.50 27.34
CA ILE A 210 -15.71 -1.36 28.50
C ILE A 210 -17.15 -1.90 28.39
N HIS A 211 -17.34 -3.13 28.85
CA HIS A 211 -18.66 -3.76 28.85
C HIS A 211 -19.64 -2.99 29.78
N PRO A 212 -20.88 -2.66 29.35
CA PRO A 212 -21.80 -1.82 30.12
C PRO A 212 -22.08 -2.33 31.55
N ILE A 213 -22.12 -3.65 31.75
CA ILE A 213 -22.28 -4.25 33.09
C ILE A 213 -21.10 -3.88 34.00
N ILE A 214 -19.87 -3.92 33.49
CA ILE A 214 -18.66 -3.55 34.25
C ILE A 214 -18.71 -2.07 34.59
N THR A 215 -19.06 -1.20 33.64
CA THR A 215 -19.22 0.24 33.88
C THR A 215 -20.28 0.53 34.94
N ASN A 216 -21.43 -0.15 34.88
CA ASN A 216 -22.52 0.05 35.84
C ASN A 216 -22.14 -0.42 37.26
N VAL A 217 -21.50 -1.58 37.37
CA VAL A 217 -21.04 -2.10 38.67
C VAL A 217 -19.93 -1.20 39.23
N ALA A 218 -18.97 -0.80 38.39
CA ALA A 218 -17.90 0.10 38.81
C ALA A 218 -18.45 1.42 39.35
N LYS A 219 -19.42 2.03 38.65
CA LYS A 219 -20.10 3.24 39.11
C LYS A 219 -20.78 3.07 40.47
N GLN A 220 -21.49 1.97 40.69
CA GLN A 220 -22.15 1.70 41.97
C GLN A 220 -21.15 1.51 43.12
N CYS A 221 -20.00 0.89 42.86
CA CYS A 221 -18.94 0.75 43.87
C CYS A 221 -18.30 2.10 44.20
N TYR A 222 -18.02 2.94 43.19
CA TYR A 222 -17.48 4.29 43.41
C TYR A 222 -18.45 5.19 44.17
N GLU A 223 -19.76 5.11 43.91
CA GLU A 223 -20.79 5.83 44.68
C GLU A 223 -20.83 5.43 46.16
N ARG A 224 -20.38 4.20 46.48
CA ARG A 224 -20.25 3.70 47.85
C ARG A 224 -18.87 3.96 48.47
N GLY A 225 -17.94 4.58 47.72
CA GLY A 225 -16.57 4.82 48.17
C GLY A 225 -15.69 3.57 48.17
N GLU A 226 -16.10 2.51 47.49
CA GLU A 226 -15.39 1.22 47.44
C GLU A 226 -14.80 0.97 46.04
N LYS A 227 -13.65 0.28 45.99
CA LYS A 227 -13.08 -0.17 44.71
C LYS A 227 -13.83 -1.43 44.22
N PRO A 228 -14.20 -1.50 42.94
CA PRO A 228 -14.89 -2.68 42.40
C PRO A 228 -14.01 -3.93 42.50
N LYS A 229 -14.62 -5.08 42.80
CA LYS A 229 -13.96 -6.38 42.93
C LYS A 229 -14.67 -7.43 42.06
N VAL A 230 -13.95 -8.51 41.76
CA VAL A 230 -14.50 -9.66 41.00
C VAL A 230 -15.75 -10.24 41.66
N THR A 231 -15.82 -10.23 43.00
CA THR A 231 -16.96 -10.73 43.78
C THR A 231 -18.26 -9.94 43.57
N ASP A 232 -18.18 -8.68 43.14
CA ASP A 232 -19.34 -7.80 42.98
C ASP A 232 -20.22 -8.20 41.79
N PHE A 233 -19.72 -9.10 40.94
CA PHE A 233 -20.41 -9.63 39.77
C PHE A 233 -21.19 -10.93 40.06
N GLY A 234 -21.01 -11.55 41.23
CA GLY A 234 -21.71 -12.76 41.65
C GLY A 234 -21.64 -13.90 40.62
N ASP A 235 -22.78 -14.54 40.37
CA ASP A 235 -22.88 -15.68 39.43
C ASP A 235 -22.55 -15.31 37.97
N LYS A 236 -22.50 -14.01 37.62
CA LYS A 236 -22.14 -13.59 36.27
C LYS A 236 -20.69 -13.90 35.92
N VAL A 237 -19.81 -14.02 36.91
CA VAL A 237 -18.40 -14.40 36.68
C VAL A 237 -18.28 -15.83 36.18
N GLU A 238 -19.29 -16.67 36.41
CA GLU A 238 -19.34 -18.05 35.93
C GLU A 238 -20.14 -18.20 34.63
N ASP A 239 -20.87 -17.17 34.20
CA ASP A 239 -21.67 -17.18 32.97
C ASP A 239 -20.77 -17.23 31.72
N PRO A 240 -20.80 -18.35 30.95
CA PRO A 240 -20.00 -18.47 29.74
C PRO A 240 -20.35 -17.43 28.67
N SER A 241 -21.59 -16.94 28.62
CA SER A 241 -22.03 -15.92 27.65
C SER A 241 -21.34 -14.58 27.94
N PHE A 242 -21.42 -14.13 29.19
CA PHE A 242 -20.76 -12.92 29.65
C PHE A 242 -19.24 -12.98 29.46
N LEU A 243 -18.58 -14.07 29.87
CA LEU A 243 -17.14 -14.23 29.71
C LEU A 243 -16.70 -14.25 28.23
N ASN A 244 -17.52 -14.80 27.32
CA ASN A 244 -17.26 -14.75 25.88
C ASN A 244 -17.33 -13.33 25.33
N GLN A 245 -18.28 -12.53 25.80
CA GLN A 245 -18.41 -11.13 25.39
C GLN A 245 -17.19 -10.32 25.87
N LEU A 246 -16.76 -10.49 27.13
CA LEU A 246 -15.55 -9.85 27.65
C LEU A 246 -14.30 -10.26 26.86
N GLN A 247 -14.13 -11.56 26.58
CA GLN A 247 -13.02 -12.05 25.77
C GLN A 247 -13.02 -11.44 24.35
N SER A 248 -14.18 -11.31 23.72
CA SER A 248 -14.29 -10.67 22.41
C SER A 248 -13.92 -9.18 22.45
N GLY A 249 -14.26 -8.50 23.55
CA GLY A 249 -13.87 -7.11 23.84
C GLY A 249 -12.35 -6.97 23.98
N VAL A 250 -11.71 -7.82 24.79
CA VAL A 250 -10.25 -7.84 24.95
C VAL A 250 -9.55 -8.12 23.63
N ASN A 251 -10.01 -9.08 22.83
CA ASN A 251 -9.46 -9.34 21.50
C ASN A 251 -9.59 -8.12 20.56
N ARG A 252 -10.65 -7.31 20.71
CA ARG A 252 -10.79 -6.05 19.99
C ARG A 252 -9.79 -5.02 20.49
N TRP A 253 -9.58 -4.90 21.80
CA TRP A 253 -8.58 -4.02 22.40
C TRP A 253 -7.17 -4.34 21.88
N ILE A 254 -6.79 -5.62 21.81
CA ILE A 254 -5.50 -6.05 21.25
C ILE A 254 -5.34 -5.52 19.82
N ARG A 255 -6.36 -5.68 18.98
CA ARG A 255 -6.31 -5.19 17.58
C ARG A 255 -6.21 -3.67 17.51
N GLU A 256 -6.94 -2.93 18.35
CA GLU A 256 -6.87 -1.47 18.37
C GLU A 256 -5.49 -0.98 18.84
N ILE A 257 -4.91 -1.60 19.88
CA ILE A 257 -3.56 -1.26 20.36
C ILE A 257 -2.51 -1.58 19.29
N GLN A 258 -2.62 -2.74 18.65
CA GLN A 258 -1.71 -3.14 17.57
C GLN A 258 -1.74 -2.19 16.35
N LYS A 259 -2.83 -1.45 16.13
CA LYS A 259 -2.87 -0.43 15.06
C LYS A 259 -1.90 0.71 15.33
N VAL A 260 -1.61 1.02 16.60
CA VAL A 260 -0.70 2.11 16.97
C VAL A 260 0.70 1.59 17.29
N THR A 261 0.84 0.45 17.98
CA THR A 261 2.17 -0.09 18.32
C THR A 261 2.95 -0.62 17.13
N LYS A 262 2.26 -0.93 16.02
CA LYS A 262 2.88 -1.33 14.75
C LYS A 262 2.98 -0.17 13.75
N LEU A 263 2.68 1.06 14.16
CA LEU A 263 2.97 2.23 13.31
C LEU A 263 4.48 2.39 13.23
N ASP A 264 5.00 2.24 12.02
CA ASP A 264 6.39 2.51 11.71
C ASP A 264 6.43 3.53 10.57
N ARG A 265 7.44 4.40 10.62
CA ARG A 265 7.68 5.42 9.60
C ARG A 265 9.03 5.15 8.96
N ASP A 266 9.06 5.20 7.63
CA ASP A 266 10.31 5.12 6.87
C ASP A 266 11.22 6.33 7.17
N PRO A 267 12.43 6.12 7.74
CA PRO A 267 13.39 7.19 8.02
C PRO A 267 13.90 7.91 6.76
N ALA A 268 13.76 7.28 5.58
CA ALA A 268 14.18 7.88 4.31
C ALA A 268 13.12 8.85 3.73
N SER A 269 11.94 8.96 4.35
CA SER A 269 10.82 9.73 3.79
C SER A 269 10.37 10.94 4.62
N GLY A 270 10.28 12.08 3.93
CA GLY A 270 9.81 13.36 4.48
C GLY A 270 10.94 14.20 5.08
N THR A 271 10.56 15.23 5.85
CA THR A 271 11.53 16.13 6.50
C THR A 271 11.83 15.70 7.93
N ALA A 272 13.00 16.07 8.44
CA ALA A 272 13.38 15.82 9.85
C ALA A 272 12.36 16.41 10.85
N LEU A 273 11.71 17.53 10.51
CA LEU A 273 10.67 18.14 11.36
C LEU A 273 9.41 17.25 11.45
N GLN A 274 9.05 16.60 10.34
CA GLN A 274 7.92 15.65 10.33
C GLN A 274 8.25 14.37 11.10
N GLU A 275 9.52 13.93 11.06
CA GLU A 275 10.00 12.82 11.88
C GLU A 275 9.88 13.13 13.37
N ILE A 276 10.36 14.30 13.80
CA ILE A 276 10.23 14.77 15.19
C ILE A 276 8.75 14.79 15.61
N SER A 277 7.87 15.34 14.76
CA SER A 277 6.43 15.43 15.04
C SER A 277 5.77 14.05 15.16
N PHE A 278 6.13 13.12 14.27
CA PHE A 278 5.62 11.74 14.30
C PHE A 278 6.00 11.03 15.59
N TRP A 279 7.28 11.04 15.97
CA TRP A 279 7.74 10.36 17.18
C TRP A 279 7.15 10.98 18.45
N LEU A 280 7.01 12.31 18.51
CA LEU A 280 6.33 12.99 19.62
C LEU A 280 4.85 12.59 19.74
N ASN A 281 4.15 12.49 18.61
CA ASN A 281 2.77 12.06 18.60
C ASN A 281 2.66 10.57 18.97
N LEU A 282 3.61 9.73 18.54
CA LEU A 282 3.64 8.30 18.86
C LEU A 282 3.89 8.06 20.33
N GLU A 283 4.85 8.76 20.90
CA GLU A 283 5.12 8.76 22.32
C GLU A 283 3.85 9.14 23.12
N ARG A 284 3.20 10.27 22.77
CA ARG A 284 1.97 10.70 23.45
C ARG A 284 0.83 9.68 23.31
N ALA A 285 0.66 9.08 22.13
CA ALA A 285 -0.38 8.09 21.90
C ALA A 285 -0.11 6.81 22.70
N LEU A 286 1.14 6.34 22.74
CA LEU A 286 1.55 5.19 23.55
C LEU A 286 1.34 5.45 25.05
N TYR A 287 1.68 6.65 25.54
CA TYR A 287 1.37 7.04 26.92
C TYR A 287 -0.13 6.98 27.22
N ARG A 288 -0.99 7.50 26.33
CA ARG A 288 -2.45 7.42 26.51
C ARG A 288 -2.97 5.99 26.49
N ILE A 289 -2.39 5.11 25.66
CA ILE A 289 -2.73 3.68 25.66
C ILE A 289 -2.36 3.06 26.99
N GLN A 290 -1.18 3.37 27.51
CA GLN A 290 -0.72 2.90 28.81
C GLN A 290 -1.66 3.35 29.93
N GLU A 291 -2.04 4.64 29.98
CA GLU A 291 -3.02 5.15 30.94
C GLU A 291 -4.37 4.42 30.84
N LYS A 292 -4.87 4.18 29.62
CA LYS A 292 -6.13 3.43 29.42
C LYS A 292 -5.99 1.96 29.83
N ARG A 293 -4.83 1.33 29.64
CA ARG A 293 -4.54 -0.05 30.07
C ARG A 293 -4.47 -0.16 31.59
N GLU A 294 -3.88 0.82 32.25
CA GLU A 294 -3.80 0.92 33.71
C GLU A 294 -5.13 1.34 34.37
N SER A 295 -6.16 1.64 33.57
CA SER A 295 -7.47 1.99 34.11
C SER A 295 -8.07 0.84 34.92
N PRO A 296 -8.69 1.14 36.08
CA PRO A 296 -9.19 0.12 36.99
C PRO A 296 -10.28 -0.75 36.35
N GLU A 297 -11.07 -0.21 35.42
CA GLU A 297 -12.11 -0.97 34.71
C GLU A 297 -11.52 -1.98 33.70
N VAL A 298 -10.41 -1.65 33.04
CA VAL A 298 -9.71 -2.57 32.14
C VAL A 298 -9.06 -3.69 32.94
N LEU A 299 -8.34 -3.34 34.02
CA LEU A 299 -7.74 -4.32 34.93
C LEU A 299 -8.79 -5.26 35.54
N LEU A 300 -9.91 -4.72 35.99
CA LEU A 300 -11.04 -5.50 36.51
C LEU A 300 -11.60 -6.48 35.46
N THR A 301 -11.68 -6.05 34.19
CA THR A 301 -12.12 -6.94 33.10
C THR A 301 -11.17 -8.12 32.92
N LEU A 302 -9.85 -7.87 32.98
CA LEU A 302 -8.84 -8.92 32.89
C LEU A 302 -8.88 -9.85 34.11
N ASP A 303 -9.09 -9.32 35.31
CA ASP A 303 -9.22 -10.10 36.54
C ASP A 303 -10.46 -11.02 36.53
N ILE A 304 -11.60 -10.55 36.00
CA ILE A 304 -12.80 -11.37 35.81
C ILE A 304 -12.52 -12.52 34.83
N LEU A 305 -11.85 -12.26 33.71
CA LEU A 305 -11.48 -13.30 32.75
C LEU A 305 -10.50 -14.31 33.35
N LYS A 306 -9.56 -13.86 34.18
CA LYS A 306 -8.61 -14.71 34.90
C LYS A 306 -9.33 -15.61 35.92
N HIS A 307 -10.29 -15.07 36.67
CA HIS A 307 -11.13 -15.83 37.60
C HIS A 307 -11.99 -16.87 36.85
N GLY A 308 -12.55 -16.50 35.69
CA GLY A 308 -13.30 -17.39 34.79
C GLY A 308 -12.44 -18.40 34.01
N LYS A 309 -11.16 -18.58 34.37
CA LYS A 309 -10.17 -19.49 33.73
C LYS A 309 -9.93 -19.24 32.24
N ARG A 310 -10.14 -18.01 31.75
CA ARG A 310 -9.92 -17.62 30.34
C ARG A 310 -8.56 -16.98 30.11
N PHE A 311 -7.50 -17.73 30.43
CA PHE A 311 -6.12 -17.23 30.42
C PHE A 311 -5.60 -16.82 29.05
N HIS A 312 -6.12 -17.39 27.96
CA HIS A 312 -5.65 -17.06 26.61
C HIS A 312 -5.82 -15.57 26.28
N ALA A 313 -6.96 -14.96 26.63
CA ALA A 313 -7.19 -13.55 26.32
C ALA A 313 -6.35 -12.60 27.20
N THR A 314 -6.12 -12.96 28.46
CA THR A 314 -5.30 -12.14 29.37
C THR A 314 -3.83 -12.22 28.98
N VAL A 315 -3.32 -13.42 28.70
CA VAL A 315 -1.93 -13.63 28.28
C VAL A 315 -1.67 -12.96 26.93
N SER A 316 -2.56 -13.14 25.95
CA SER A 316 -2.43 -12.46 24.65
C SER A 316 -2.51 -10.94 24.79
N PHE A 317 -3.31 -10.41 25.70
CA PHE A 317 -3.35 -8.97 25.93
C PHE A 317 -2.02 -8.46 26.46
N ASP A 318 -1.39 -9.13 27.43
CA ASP A 318 -0.10 -8.70 27.97
C ASP A 318 1.06 -8.88 26.98
N THR A 319 1.09 -9.98 26.22
CA THR A 319 2.18 -10.24 25.25
C THR A 319 2.07 -9.40 23.98
N ASP A 320 0.86 -9.22 23.45
CA ASP A 320 0.67 -8.59 22.13
C ASP A 320 0.57 -7.07 22.19
N THR A 321 0.46 -6.49 23.41
CA THR A 321 0.43 -5.04 23.62
C THR A 321 1.77 -4.46 24.08
N GLY A 322 2.81 -5.31 24.20
CA GLY A 322 4.21 -4.87 24.29
C GLY A 322 4.73 -4.63 25.71
N GLU A 323 4.43 -5.49 26.68
CA GLU A 323 5.27 -5.56 27.90
C GLU A 323 6.61 -6.28 27.61
N THR A 324 7.55 -5.58 26.97
CA THR A 324 9.00 -5.79 27.10
C THR A 324 9.75 -4.50 26.81
#